data_AF-A0A2P6GL80-F1
#
_entry.id   AF-A0A2P6GL80-F1
#
_cell.length_a   1.000
_cell.length_b   1.000
_cell.length_c   1.000
_cell.angle_alpha   90.00
_cell.angle_beta   90.00
_cell.angle_gamma   90.00
#
_symmetry.space_group_name_H-M   'P 1'
#
loop_
_entity.id
_entity.type
_entity.pdbx_description
1 polymer ?
#
loop_
_entity_poly.entity_id
_entity_poly.type
_entity_poly.pdbx_seq_one_letter_code
_entity_poly.pdbx_strand_id
1 'polypeptide(L)'
;MNSTEELKNLNNISIVNPLVLETLEKLIEKNKTTSAINFESDLDKLFTFIKSKSLKSNEKLIKKFLDYGRSIELILDSYFPIIAKRLGDQWVSDEITFSEVTIALGKIQFLNSKMEHQYLANLKVKSSNTKILMLIPTGEHHTYGGIAATRKLRGFGTKPFLTLDYKNEELEDLLYNEHYEFIGISSANNFMVDNINKLTIQIRNIIEKKVPVVLGGNLVNTYKKTNEKLKVDLVSQNIEQVLIELNLKYNKNSLKII
;
A
#
# COMPACT_ATOMS: atom_id res chain seq x y z
N MET A 1 -5.91 -44.21 -44.93
CA MET A 1 -5.88 -45.62 -44.51
C MET A 1 -4.49 -45.90 -43.96
N ASN A 2 -4.47 -46.20 -42.66
CA ASN A 2 -3.45 -46.81 -41.79
C ASN A 2 -1.99 -46.33 -41.91
N SER A 3 -1.44 -45.58 -40.94
CA SER A 3 -1.07 -45.99 -39.57
C SER A 3 -0.14 -47.21 -39.53
N THR A 4 1.17 -46.97 -39.62
CA THR A 4 2.26 -47.71 -38.93
C THR A 4 3.62 -47.35 -39.55
N GLU A 5 4.25 -46.27 -39.13
CA GLU A 5 5.72 -46.22 -38.98
C GLU A 5 6.16 -45.08 -38.03
N GLU A 6 5.41 -44.90 -36.94
CA GLU A 6 5.75 -44.13 -35.74
C GLU A 6 6.97 -44.69 -34.96
N LEU A 7 7.89 -45.42 -35.60
CA LEU A 7 8.99 -46.13 -34.90
C LEU A 7 10.40 -45.89 -35.47
N LYS A 8 10.59 -44.97 -36.44
CA LYS A 8 11.90 -44.81 -37.11
C LYS A 8 12.69 -43.53 -36.83
N ASN A 9 12.29 -42.68 -35.89
CA ASN A 9 13.05 -41.45 -35.59
C ASN A 9 13.51 -41.31 -34.12
N LEU A 10 13.81 -42.43 -33.46
CA LEU A 10 14.41 -42.45 -32.12
C LEU A 10 15.95 -42.39 -32.11
N ASN A 11 16.62 -42.20 -33.25
CA ASN A 11 18.08 -42.33 -33.35
C ASN A 11 18.88 -41.04 -33.62
N ASN A 12 18.36 -39.86 -33.24
CA ASN A 12 19.17 -38.62 -33.25
C ASN A 12 19.17 -37.94 -31.88
N ILE A 13 19.56 -38.67 -30.83
CA ILE A 13 20.07 -38.05 -29.60
C ILE A 13 21.57 -37.90 -29.77
N SER A 14 21.98 -36.82 -30.44
CA SER A 14 23.39 -36.47 -30.58
C SER A 14 23.65 -35.09 -29.97
N ILE A 15 24.31 -35.14 -28.81
CA ILE A 15 25.09 -34.09 -28.16
C ILE A 15 24.27 -32.84 -27.79
N VAL A 16 23.55 -32.91 -26.67
CA VAL A 16 23.14 -31.70 -25.96
C VAL A 16 24.42 -31.01 -25.48
N ASN A 17 24.69 -29.81 -26.00
CA ASN A 17 25.83 -28.99 -25.61
C ASN A 17 25.82 -28.81 -24.07
N PRO A 18 26.92 -29.09 -23.35
CA PRO A 18 27.00 -28.94 -21.90
C PRO A 18 26.60 -27.54 -21.43
N LEU A 19 26.89 -26.51 -22.22
CA LEU A 19 26.51 -25.13 -21.94
C LEU A 19 25.00 -24.91 -22.08
N VAL A 20 24.35 -25.61 -23.02
CA VAL A 20 22.88 -25.57 -23.17
C VAL A 20 22.21 -26.30 -22.02
N LEU A 21 22.77 -27.43 -21.57
CA LEU A 21 22.27 -28.16 -20.41
C LEU A 21 22.47 -27.33 -19.13
N GLU A 22 23.63 -26.73 -18.92
CA GLU A 22 23.91 -25.83 -17.78
C GLU A 22 23.02 -24.57 -17.84
N THR A 23 22.75 -24.03 -19.02
CA THR A 23 21.84 -22.90 -19.18
C THR A 23 20.40 -23.30 -18.90
N LEU A 24 19.96 -24.48 -19.36
CA LEU A 24 18.64 -25.03 -19.06
C LEU A 24 18.52 -25.38 -17.58
N GLU A 25 19.54 -25.94 -16.96
CA GLU A 25 19.60 -26.21 -15.52
C GLU A 25 19.56 -24.91 -14.73
N LYS A 26 20.31 -23.87 -15.12
CA LYS A 26 20.21 -22.53 -14.52
C LYS A 26 18.84 -21.89 -14.73
N LEU A 27 18.21 -22.08 -15.89
CA LEU A 27 16.86 -21.58 -16.15
C LEU A 27 15.79 -22.36 -15.37
N ILE A 28 15.98 -23.66 -15.20
CA ILE A 28 15.12 -24.55 -14.40
C ILE A 28 15.35 -24.30 -12.91
N GLU A 29 16.56 -24.02 -12.43
CA GLU A 29 16.85 -23.58 -11.06
C GLU A 29 16.29 -22.19 -10.78
N LYS A 30 16.35 -21.28 -11.76
CA LYS A 30 15.74 -19.95 -11.71
C LYS A 30 14.20 -20.03 -11.74
N ASN A 31 13.63 -21.06 -12.35
CA ASN A 31 12.19 -21.36 -12.29
C ASN A 31 11.79 -22.23 -11.07
N LYS A 32 12.70 -23.03 -10.49
CA LYS A 32 12.49 -23.82 -9.26
C LYS A 32 12.57 -22.96 -8.00
N THR A 33 13.19 -21.80 -8.05
CA THR A 33 13.21 -20.82 -6.96
C THR A 33 11.94 -19.98 -6.84
N THR A 34 10.88 -20.30 -7.58
CA THR A 34 9.52 -19.98 -7.15
C THR A 34 9.08 -20.99 -6.09
N SER A 35 9.71 -20.93 -4.90
CA SER A 35 9.13 -21.58 -3.71
C SER A 35 7.70 -21.08 -3.61
N ALA A 36 6.73 -22.00 -3.61
CA ALA A 36 5.30 -21.68 -3.56
C ALA A 36 5.07 -20.53 -2.57
N ILE A 37 4.42 -19.46 -3.04
CA ILE A 37 4.21 -18.28 -2.22
C ILE A 37 3.35 -18.71 -1.02
N ASN A 38 3.96 -18.79 0.15
CA ASN A 38 3.23 -19.00 1.40
C ASN A 38 3.05 -17.64 2.05
N PHE A 39 1.92 -17.00 1.69
CA PHE A 39 1.61 -15.64 2.10
C PHE A 39 1.71 -15.47 3.62
N GLU A 40 1.10 -16.38 4.40
CA GLU A 40 1.09 -16.30 5.86
C GLU A 40 2.49 -16.52 6.44
N SER A 41 3.25 -17.50 5.95
CA SER A 41 4.60 -17.76 6.45
C SER A 41 5.56 -16.59 6.20
N ASP A 42 5.48 -15.97 5.02
CA ASP A 42 6.31 -14.80 4.69
C ASP A 42 5.89 -13.58 5.53
N LEU A 43 4.57 -13.37 5.69
CA LEU A 43 4.01 -12.31 6.52
C LEU A 43 4.43 -12.44 7.98
N ASP A 44 4.28 -13.63 8.58
CA ASP A 44 4.66 -13.91 9.96
C ASP A 44 6.16 -13.69 10.17
N LYS A 45 6.98 -14.17 9.24
CA LYS A 45 8.43 -13.98 9.30
C LYS A 45 8.81 -12.51 9.24
N LEU A 46 8.20 -11.74 8.35
CA LEU A 46 8.44 -10.30 8.25
C LEU A 46 7.95 -9.58 9.50
N PHE A 47 6.79 -9.94 10.04
CA PHE A 47 6.27 -9.42 11.29
C PHE A 47 7.27 -9.61 12.44
N THR A 48 7.77 -10.82 12.66
CA THR A 48 8.77 -11.11 13.68
C THR A 48 10.05 -10.30 13.48
N PHE A 49 10.49 -10.13 12.22
CA PHE A 49 11.68 -9.35 11.89
C PHE A 49 11.49 -7.86 12.19
N ILE A 50 10.39 -7.27 11.76
CA ILE A 50 10.07 -5.86 12.06
C ILE A 50 10.05 -5.62 13.57
N LYS A 51 9.41 -6.51 14.34
CA LYS A 51 9.31 -6.41 15.80
C LYS A 51 10.68 -6.51 16.48
N SER A 52 11.48 -7.53 16.14
CA SER A 52 12.65 -7.92 16.95
C SER A 52 14.03 -7.62 16.34
N LYS A 53 14.12 -7.36 15.03
CA LYS A 53 15.40 -7.24 14.32
C LYS A 53 15.70 -5.80 13.90
N SER A 54 16.96 -5.56 13.58
CA SER A 54 17.46 -4.26 13.10
C SER A 54 16.99 -3.97 11.67
N LEU A 55 16.98 -2.68 11.30
CA LEU A 55 16.65 -2.23 9.94
C LEU A 55 17.44 -2.98 8.86
N LYS A 56 18.76 -3.15 9.04
CA LYS A 56 19.63 -3.87 8.10
C LYS A 56 19.20 -5.32 7.89
N SER A 57 18.74 -6.00 8.94
CA SER A 57 18.24 -7.38 8.84
C SER A 57 16.89 -7.44 8.13
N ASN A 58 16.03 -6.45 8.35
CA ASN A 58 14.73 -6.34 7.68
C ASN A 58 14.89 -6.10 6.17
N GLU A 59 15.82 -5.21 5.79
CA GLU A 59 16.18 -4.98 4.38
C GLU A 59 16.69 -6.24 3.70
N LYS A 60 17.57 -7.00 4.36
CA LYS A 60 18.07 -8.28 3.83
C LYS A 60 16.95 -9.30 3.63
N LEU A 61 16.01 -9.38 4.57
CA LEU A 61 14.85 -10.27 4.45
C LEU A 61 13.96 -9.86 3.27
N ILE A 62 13.65 -8.58 3.14
CA ILE A 62 12.84 -8.08 2.03
C ILE A 62 13.55 -8.33 0.69
N LYS A 63 14.86 -8.08 0.59
CA LYS A 63 15.62 -8.42 -0.62
C LYS A 63 15.48 -9.91 -0.96
N LYS A 64 15.57 -10.79 0.04
CA LYS A 64 15.39 -12.24 -0.16
C LYS A 64 13.98 -12.58 -0.66
N PHE A 65 12.93 -11.90 -0.18
CA PHE A 65 11.59 -12.08 -0.71
C PHE A 65 11.49 -11.65 -2.18
N LEU A 66 12.06 -10.50 -2.54
CA LEU A 66 12.12 -10.03 -3.93
C LEU A 66 12.89 -11.00 -4.83
N ASP A 67 14.04 -11.51 -4.36
CA ASP A 67 14.85 -12.51 -5.07
C ASP A 67 14.08 -13.84 -5.28
N TYR A 68 13.11 -14.15 -4.41
CA TYR A 68 12.19 -15.30 -4.52
C TYR A 68 10.85 -14.98 -5.16
N GLY A 69 10.78 -13.89 -5.93
CA GLY A 69 9.64 -13.58 -6.79
C GLY A 69 8.45 -12.93 -6.10
N ARG A 70 8.57 -12.51 -4.83
CA ARG A 70 7.53 -11.68 -4.20
C ARG A 70 7.59 -10.30 -4.84
N SER A 71 6.44 -9.75 -5.22
CA SER A 71 6.39 -8.41 -5.79
C SER A 71 6.61 -7.36 -4.69
N ILE A 72 7.09 -6.18 -5.06
CA ILE A 72 7.27 -5.09 -4.10
C ILE A 72 5.91 -4.55 -3.62
N GLU A 73 4.90 -4.62 -4.46
CA GLU A 73 3.50 -4.30 -4.17
C GLU A 73 2.94 -5.23 -3.09
N LEU A 74 3.23 -6.54 -3.16
CA LEU A 74 2.83 -7.49 -2.12
C LEU A 74 3.39 -7.09 -0.75
N ILE A 75 4.65 -6.64 -0.71
CA ILE A 75 5.29 -6.21 0.53
C ILE A 75 4.72 -4.88 1.04
N LEU A 76 4.67 -3.86 0.18
CA LEU A 76 4.29 -2.50 0.59
C LEU A 76 2.79 -2.29 0.75
N ASP A 77 1.97 -2.89 -0.12
CA ASP A 77 0.51 -2.70 -0.17
C ASP A 77 -0.27 -3.80 0.56
N SER A 78 0.35 -4.94 0.89
CA SER A 78 -0.31 -6.02 1.64
C SER A 78 0.38 -6.32 2.97
N TYR A 79 1.64 -6.75 2.97
CA TYR A 79 2.30 -7.16 4.22
C TYR A 79 2.44 -6.02 5.23
N PHE A 80 2.97 -4.87 4.82
CA PHE A 80 3.17 -3.75 5.76
C PHE A 80 1.87 -3.22 6.38
N PRO A 81 0.76 -3.00 5.63
CA PRO A 81 -0.53 -2.68 6.24
C PRO A 81 -1.03 -3.73 7.24
N ILE A 82 -0.90 -5.03 6.92
CA ILE A 82 -1.31 -6.11 7.82
C ILE A 82 -0.44 -6.13 9.08
N ILE A 83 0.88 -5.99 8.94
CA ILE A 83 1.82 -5.90 10.05
C ILE A 83 1.52 -4.69 10.94
N ALA A 84 1.29 -3.51 10.35
CA ALA A 84 0.96 -2.30 11.10
C ALA A 84 -0.34 -2.48 11.91
N LYS A 85 -1.35 -3.12 11.32
CA LYS A 85 -2.57 -3.49 12.05
C LYS A 85 -2.27 -4.48 13.19
N ARG A 86 -1.54 -5.56 12.94
CA ARG A 86 -1.16 -6.54 13.99
C ARG A 86 -0.39 -5.89 15.14
N LEU A 87 0.52 -4.96 14.84
CA LEU A 87 1.25 -4.19 15.86
C LEU A 87 0.29 -3.31 16.69
N GLY A 88 -0.65 -2.63 16.05
CA GLY A 88 -1.67 -1.85 16.77
C GLY A 88 -2.56 -2.72 17.65
N ASP A 89 -3.01 -3.87 17.14
CA ASP A 89 -3.83 -4.82 17.90
C ASP A 89 -3.06 -5.38 19.12
N GLN A 90 -1.77 -5.73 18.95
CA GLN A 90 -0.91 -6.18 20.05
C GLN A 90 -0.65 -5.10 21.10
N TRP A 91 -0.60 -3.84 20.71
CA TRP A 91 -0.47 -2.74 21.67
C TRP A 91 -1.77 -2.56 22.46
N VAL A 92 -2.93 -2.64 21.80
CA VAL A 92 -4.25 -2.55 22.46
C VAL A 92 -4.50 -3.73 23.41
N SER A 93 -3.94 -4.91 23.13
CA SER A 93 -4.00 -6.08 24.02
C SER A 93 -2.90 -6.12 25.09
N ASP A 94 -2.15 -5.03 25.29
CA ASP A 94 -1.03 -4.92 26.24
C ASP A 94 0.10 -5.97 26.03
N GLU A 95 0.21 -6.56 24.83
CA GLU A 95 1.28 -7.50 24.49
C GLU A 95 2.61 -6.81 24.13
N ILE A 96 2.54 -5.55 23.70
CA ILE A 96 3.71 -4.71 23.42
C ILE A 96 3.49 -3.30 23.96
N THR A 97 4.59 -2.66 24.35
CA THR A 97 4.59 -1.29 24.86
C THR A 97 4.42 -0.26 23.73
N PHE A 98 4.03 0.96 24.10
CA PHE A 98 3.95 2.10 23.18
C PHE A 98 5.29 2.35 22.44
N SER A 99 6.43 2.21 23.14
CA SER A 99 7.76 2.37 22.53
C SER A 99 8.03 1.30 21.48
N GLU A 100 7.66 0.05 21.74
CA GLU A 100 7.86 -1.06 20.80
C GLU A 100 7.02 -0.92 19.53
N VAL A 101 5.72 -0.58 19.65
CA VAL A 101 4.87 -0.32 18.48
C VAL A 101 5.39 0.88 17.68
N THR A 102 5.81 1.95 18.34
CA THR A 102 6.36 3.15 17.70
C THR A 102 7.64 2.83 16.92
N ILE A 103 8.58 2.12 17.54
CA ILE A 103 9.83 1.70 16.89
C ILE A 103 9.54 0.79 15.69
N ALA A 104 8.62 -0.18 15.83
CA ALA A 104 8.27 -1.10 14.77
C ALA A 104 7.61 -0.38 13.58
N LEU A 105 6.67 0.53 13.83
CA LEU A 105 6.06 1.37 12.78
C LEU A 105 7.08 2.30 12.12
N GLY A 106 8.00 2.88 12.89
CA GLY A 106 9.11 3.67 12.35
C GLY A 106 9.99 2.88 11.38
N LYS A 107 10.26 1.61 11.68
CA LYS A 107 10.97 0.71 10.74
C LYS A 107 10.17 0.51 9.45
N ILE A 108 8.86 0.29 9.55
CA ILE A 108 7.99 0.11 8.38
C ILE A 108 7.97 1.39 7.53
N GLN A 109 7.85 2.57 8.15
CA GLN A 109 7.86 3.86 7.44
C GLN A 109 9.20 4.10 6.73
N PHE A 110 10.32 3.82 7.40
CA PHE A 110 11.65 3.90 6.80
C PHE A 110 11.78 2.97 5.59
N LEU A 111 11.36 1.70 5.72
CA LEU A 111 11.42 0.73 4.63
C LEU A 111 10.52 1.11 3.46
N ASN A 112 9.31 1.63 3.71
CA ASN A 112 8.43 2.17 2.67
C ASN A 112 9.13 3.27 1.87
N SER A 113 9.68 4.28 2.56
CA SER A 113 10.37 5.42 1.92
C SER A 113 11.55 4.94 1.07
N LYS A 114 12.37 4.04 1.62
CA LYS A 114 13.54 3.49 0.92
C LYS A 114 13.18 2.71 -0.35
N MET A 115 12.01 2.06 -0.39
CA MET A 115 11.59 1.21 -1.50
C MET A 115 10.65 1.91 -2.48
N GLU A 116 10.26 3.15 -2.21
CA GLU A 116 9.25 3.87 -2.99
C GLU A 116 9.67 4.06 -4.45
N HIS A 117 10.93 4.40 -4.72
CA HIS A 117 11.42 4.56 -6.09
C HIS A 117 11.30 3.25 -6.90
N GLN A 118 11.68 2.11 -6.29
CA GLN A 118 11.57 0.79 -6.93
C GLN A 118 10.10 0.41 -7.15
N TYR A 119 9.24 0.69 -6.18
CA TYR A 119 7.79 0.48 -6.27
C TYR A 119 7.17 1.25 -7.45
N LEU A 120 7.42 2.55 -7.54
CA LEU A 120 6.86 3.38 -8.61
C LEU A 120 7.41 2.99 -10.00
N ALA A 121 8.69 2.59 -10.08
CA ALA A 121 9.28 2.10 -11.32
C ALA A 121 8.63 0.79 -11.81
N ASN A 122 8.38 -0.16 -10.89
CA ASN A 122 7.76 -1.45 -11.22
C ASN A 122 6.32 -1.30 -11.75
N LEU A 123 5.56 -0.39 -11.16
CA LEU A 123 4.19 -0.09 -11.56
C LEU A 123 4.06 0.60 -12.93
N LYS A 124 5.20 0.99 -13.55
CA LYS A 124 5.25 1.74 -14.83
C LYS A 124 4.29 2.93 -14.81
N VAL A 125 4.30 3.66 -13.71
CA VAL A 125 3.31 4.70 -13.42
C VAL A 125 3.38 5.80 -14.47
N LYS A 126 2.28 5.98 -15.22
CA LYS A 126 2.06 7.20 -16.01
C LYS A 126 1.40 8.23 -15.11
N SER A 127 2.04 9.37 -14.93
CA SER A 127 1.47 10.46 -14.13
C SER A 127 0.17 10.97 -14.77
N SER A 128 -0.90 11.00 -13.98
CA SER A 128 -2.07 11.82 -14.23
C SER A 128 -1.90 13.18 -13.55
N ASN A 129 -2.73 14.16 -13.92
CA ASN A 129 -2.79 15.44 -13.23
C ASN A 129 -3.83 15.45 -12.08
N THR A 130 -4.27 14.29 -11.63
CA THR A 130 -5.23 14.14 -10.53
C THR A 130 -4.54 14.52 -9.21
N LYS A 131 -4.74 15.76 -8.76
CA LYS A 131 -4.23 16.25 -7.48
C LYS A 131 -5.17 15.84 -6.36
N ILE A 132 -4.62 15.34 -5.26
CA ILE A 132 -5.40 14.87 -4.10
C ILE A 132 -4.79 15.45 -2.83
N LEU A 133 -5.60 16.01 -1.96
CA LEU A 133 -5.15 16.42 -0.63
C LEU A 133 -5.46 15.29 0.35
N MET A 134 -4.45 14.75 1.03
CA MET A 134 -4.58 13.79 2.11
C MET A 134 -4.35 14.49 3.44
N LEU A 135 -5.33 14.43 4.33
CA LEU A 135 -5.32 15.02 5.66
C LEU A 135 -5.27 13.93 6.72
N ILE A 136 -4.34 14.09 7.68
CA ILE A 136 -4.46 13.44 8.98
C ILE A 136 -4.89 14.57 9.95
N PRO A 137 -6.12 14.54 10.48
CA PRO A 137 -6.64 15.63 11.29
C PRO A 137 -5.80 15.88 12.54
N THR A 138 -5.70 17.15 12.97
CA THR A 138 -5.05 17.51 14.24
C THR A 138 -5.66 16.72 15.41
N GLY A 139 -4.79 16.13 16.24
CA GLY A 139 -5.18 15.23 17.34
C GLY A 139 -5.32 13.74 16.95
N GLU A 140 -5.20 13.39 15.67
CA GLU A 140 -5.07 11.98 15.25
C GLU A 140 -3.62 11.52 15.39
N HIS A 141 -3.40 10.47 16.18
CA HIS A 141 -2.08 9.88 16.40
C HIS A 141 -1.79 8.69 15.46
N HIS A 142 -2.80 8.18 14.75
CA HIS A 142 -2.65 7.09 13.79
C HIS A 142 -2.30 7.61 12.40
N THR A 143 -1.02 7.88 12.18
CA THR A 143 -0.54 8.52 10.93
C THR A 143 -0.24 7.53 9.81
N TYR A 144 0.08 6.27 10.13
CA TYR A 144 0.55 5.30 9.14
C TYR A 144 -0.46 5.04 8.01
N GLY A 145 -1.76 4.98 8.32
CA GLY A 145 -2.81 4.76 7.33
C GLY A 145 -2.83 5.84 6.24
N GLY A 146 -2.73 7.11 6.64
CA GLY A 146 -2.66 8.24 5.70
C GLY A 146 -1.41 8.23 4.84
N ILE A 147 -0.26 7.88 5.44
CA ILE A 147 1.03 7.75 4.72
C ILE A 147 0.95 6.62 3.68
N ALA A 148 0.47 5.43 4.07
CA ALA A 148 0.33 4.29 3.18
C ALA A 148 -0.68 4.58 2.05
N ALA A 149 -1.80 5.25 2.36
CA ALA A 149 -2.79 5.68 1.38
C ALA A 149 -2.19 6.63 0.34
N THR A 150 -1.41 7.62 0.81
CA THR A 150 -0.72 8.59 -0.05
C THR A 150 0.27 7.90 -0.99
N ARG A 151 1.04 6.91 -0.50
CA ARG A 151 1.94 6.11 -1.34
C ARG A 151 1.17 5.31 -2.40
N LYS A 152 0.08 4.65 -2.02
CA LYS A 152 -0.75 3.87 -2.96
C LYS A 152 -1.39 4.75 -4.04
N LEU A 153 -1.81 5.96 -3.69
CA LEU A 153 -2.27 6.97 -4.65
C LEU A 153 -1.18 7.34 -5.68
N ARG A 154 0.07 7.53 -5.26
CA ARG A 154 1.19 7.69 -6.21
C ARG A 154 1.36 6.47 -7.12
N GLY A 155 1.18 5.26 -6.59
CA GLY A 155 1.18 4.01 -7.37
C GLY A 155 0.06 3.94 -8.43
N PHE A 156 -1.04 4.67 -8.22
CA PHE A 156 -2.11 4.87 -9.21
C PHE A 156 -1.84 6.02 -10.19
N GLY A 157 -0.69 6.69 -10.08
CA GLY A 157 -0.29 7.78 -10.96
C GLY A 157 -0.86 9.15 -10.62
N THR A 158 -1.56 9.29 -9.49
CA THR A 158 -2.06 10.59 -9.03
C THR A 158 -0.94 11.42 -8.38
N LYS A 159 -1.25 12.68 -8.06
CA LYS A 159 -0.36 13.62 -7.36
C LYS A 159 -0.92 13.95 -5.97
N PRO A 160 -0.78 13.04 -4.99
CA PRO A 160 -1.26 13.28 -3.64
C PRO A 160 -0.30 14.18 -2.87
N PHE A 161 -0.85 15.14 -2.12
CA PHE A 161 -0.17 15.95 -1.12
C PHE A 161 -0.66 15.54 0.27
N LEU A 162 0.24 15.12 1.15
CA LEU A 162 -0.10 14.72 2.52
C LEU A 162 0.23 15.86 3.47
N THR A 163 -0.72 16.24 4.31
CA THR A 163 -0.49 17.14 5.43
C THR A 163 -1.08 16.59 6.73
N LEU A 164 -0.38 16.88 7.81
CA LEU A 164 -0.66 16.49 9.18
C LEU A 164 -0.03 17.54 10.10
N ASP A 165 -0.56 17.71 11.31
CA ASP A 165 -0.09 18.72 12.27
C ASP A 165 -0.07 20.15 11.71
N TYR A 166 -1.03 20.46 10.82
CA TYR A 166 -1.17 21.75 10.18
C TYR A 166 -1.92 22.75 11.07
N LYS A 167 -1.62 24.04 10.87
CA LYS A 167 -2.41 25.15 11.39
C LYS A 167 -3.58 25.47 10.46
N ASN A 168 -4.56 26.23 10.96
CA ASN A 168 -5.72 26.60 10.17
C ASN A 168 -5.34 27.44 8.95
N GLU A 169 -4.41 28.37 9.10
CA GLU A 169 -3.95 29.25 8.03
C GLU A 169 -3.24 28.45 6.92
N GLU A 170 -2.45 27.44 7.30
CA GLU A 170 -1.77 26.55 6.35
C GLU A 170 -2.77 25.69 5.57
N LEU A 171 -3.84 25.22 6.23
CA LEU A 171 -4.91 24.48 5.55
C LEU A 171 -5.67 25.38 4.57
N GLU A 172 -5.98 26.61 4.97
CA GLU A 172 -6.62 27.61 4.10
C GLU A 172 -5.77 27.86 2.85
N ASP A 173 -4.48 28.14 3.02
CA ASP A 173 -3.55 28.34 1.91
C ASP A 173 -3.49 27.13 0.97
N LEU A 174 -3.45 25.91 1.52
CA LEU A 174 -3.45 24.70 0.70
C LEU A 174 -4.73 24.55 -0.12
N LEU A 175 -5.88 24.90 0.44
CA LEU A 175 -7.18 24.76 -0.20
C LEU A 175 -7.46 25.87 -1.23
N TYR A 176 -6.93 27.08 -1.02
CA TYR A 176 -7.07 28.19 -1.97
C TYR A 176 -6.14 28.10 -3.17
N ASN A 177 -4.87 27.73 -2.95
CA ASN A 177 -3.85 27.82 -3.99
C ASN A 177 -3.86 26.64 -4.97
N GLU A 178 -4.58 25.57 -4.66
CA GLU A 178 -4.56 24.33 -5.42
C GLU A 178 -5.96 23.79 -5.72
N HIS A 179 -6.11 23.12 -6.85
CA HIS A 179 -7.34 22.43 -7.21
C HIS A 179 -7.17 20.92 -7.01
N TYR A 180 -7.83 20.40 -5.97
CA TYR A 180 -7.87 18.97 -5.69
C TYR A 180 -9.12 18.33 -6.28
N GLU A 181 -8.96 17.12 -6.83
CA GLU A 181 -10.05 16.30 -7.33
C GLU A 181 -10.87 15.70 -6.18
N PHE A 182 -10.22 15.42 -5.04
CA PHE A 182 -10.87 15.17 -3.75
C PHE A 182 -9.92 15.45 -2.58
N ILE A 183 -10.51 15.57 -1.40
CA ILE A 183 -9.80 15.68 -0.13
C ILE A 183 -10.04 14.39 0.67
N GLY A 184 -8.99 13.60 0.88
CA GLY A 184 -9.03 12.41 1.70
C GLY A 184 -8.69 12.73 3.16
N ILE A 185 -9.47 12.21 4.09
CA ILE A 185 -9.21 12.28 5.53
C ILE A 185 -8.87 10.85 6.00
N SER A 186 -7.75 10.68 6.70
CA SER A 186 -7.38 9.40 7.32
C SER A 186 -7.59 9.49 8.83
N SER A 187 -8.48 8.65 9.38
CA SER A 187 -8.63 8.52 10.83
C SER A 187 -8.91 7.08 11.26
N ALA A 188 -8.37 6.70 12.41
CA ALA A 188 -8.56 5.38 13.01
C ALA A 188 -9.28 5.43 14.37
N ASN A 189 -9.50 6.63 14.92
CA ASN A 189 -10.01 6.85 16.26
C ASN A 189 -11.46 7.36 16.26
N ASN A 190 -12.35 6.76 17.06
CA ASN A 190 -13.77 7.15 17.17
C ASN A 190 -14.02 8.47 17.91
N PHE A 191 -13.08 8.93 18.72
CA PHE A 191 -13.17 10.25 19.33
C PHE A 191 -12.98 11.38 18.32
N MET A 192 -12.61 11.07 17.06
CA MET A 192 -12.35 12.06 16.02
C MET A 192 -13.59 12.51 15.25
N VAL A 193 -14.78 11.96 15.49
CA VAL A 193 -15.99 12.24 14.69
C VAL A 193 -16.33 13.73 14.67
N ASP A 194 -16.34 14.38 15.83
CA ASP A 194 -16.65 15.81 15.92
C ASP A 194 -15.57 16.65 15.24
N ASN A 195 -14.30 16.26 15.38
CA ASN A 195 -13.17 16.94 14.72
C ASN A 195 -13.23 16.79 13.20
N ILE A 196 -13.55 15.61 12.68
CA ILE A 196 -13.73 15.35 11.25
C ILE A 196 -14.91 16.16 10.70
N ASN A 197 -16.02 16.22 11.43
CA ASN A 197 -17.19 17.01 11.05
C ASN A 197 -16.87 18.51 11.01
N LYS A 198 -16.17 19.04 12.03
CA LYS A 198 -15.72 20.43 12.06
C LYS A 198 -14.78 20.73 10.89
N LEU A 199 -13.80 19.86 10.65
CA LEU A 199 -12.87 19.97 9.53
C LEU A 199 -13.59 19.96 8.18
N THR A 200 -14.59 19.09 8.01
CA THR A 200 -15.39 19.04 6.78
C THR A 200 -16.17 20.33 6.56
N ILE A 201 -16.76 20.90 7.61
CA ILE A 201 -17.46 22.19 7.55
C ILE A 201 -16.47 23.32 7.21
N GLN A 202 -15.30 23.34 7.85
CA GLN A 202 -14.24 24.32 7.58
C GLN A 202 -13.80 24.27 6.11
N ILE A 203 -13.49 23.08 5.59
CA ILE A 203 -13.16 22.87 4.17
C ILE A 203 -14.25 23.47 3.28
N ARG A 204 -15.53 23.16 3.56
CA ARG A 204 -16.68 23.63 2.78
C ARG A 204 -16.88 25.15 2.82
N ASN A 205 -16.45 25.81 3.89
CA ASN A 205 -16.53 27.26 4.00
C ASN A 205 -15.37 27.97 3.28
N ILE A 206 -14.24 27.29 3.09
CA ILE A 206 -13.06 27.83 2.41
C ILE A 206 -13.21 27.73 0.88
N ILE A 207 -13.70 26.59 0.38
CA ILE A 207 -13.77 26.32 -1.07
C ILE A 207 -15.18 26.55 -1.62
N GLU A 208 -15.31 27.41 -2.63
CA GLU A 208 -16.59 27.65 -3.30
C GLU A 208 -17.05 26.44 -4.14
N LYS A 209 -16.10 25.80 -4.85
CA LYS A 209 -16.39 24.61 -5.64
C LYS A 209 -16.47 23.39 -4.72
N LYS A 210 -17.58 22.64 -4.80
CA LYS A 210 -17.76 21.42 -4.02
C LYS A 210 -16.75 20.34 -4.42
N VAL A 211 -15.62 20.26 -3.72
CA VAL A 211 -14.65 19.15 -3.81
C VAL A 211 -15.09 18.01 -2.91
N PRO A 212 -15.20 16.75 -3.37
CA PRO A 212 -15.57 15.63 -2.52
C PRO A 212 -14.63 15.45 -1.33
N VAL A 213 -15.18 15.22 -0.14
CA VAL A 213 -14.43 14.87 1.07
C VAL A 213 -14.66 13.38 1.36
N VAL A 214 -13.57 12.62 1.41
CA VAL A 214 -13.58 11.17 1.54
C VAL A 214 -12.92 10.76 2.86
N LEU A 215 -13.63 10.05 3.73
CA LEU A 215 -13.03 9.46 4.93
C LEU A 215 -12.55 8.03 4.66
N GLY A 216 -11.31 7.75 5.04
CA GLY A 216 -10.77 6.40 5.14
C GLY A 216 -10.18 6.11 6.52
N GLY A 217 -9.57 4.93 6.62
CA GLY A 217 -8.96 4.42 7.86
C GLY A 217 -9.86 3.47 8.65
N ASN A 218 -9.41 3.10 9.84
CA ASN A 218 -10.04 2.03 10.63
C ASN A 218 -11.33 2.49 11.33
N LEU A 219 -11.52 3.81 11.52
CA LEU A 219 -12.74 4.39 12.10
C LEU A 219 -14.00 3.89 11.39
N VAL A 220 -13.91 3.73 10.07
CA VAL A 220 -14.97 3.32 9.16
C VAL A 220 -15.63 1.98 9.52
N ASN A 221 -14.85 1.00 10.03
CA ASN A 221 -15.32 -0.38 10.21
C ASN A 221 -15.72 -0.68 11.65
N THR A 222 -14.95 -0.16 12.62
CA THR A 222 -15.15 -0.48 14.04
C THR A 222 -16.49 0.05 14.58
N TYR A 223 -17.04 1.11 13.97
CA TYR A 223 -18.25 1.77 14.47
C TYR A 223 -19.22 2.16 13.35
N LYS A 224 -19.87 1.20 12.69
CA LYS A 224 -20.80 1.47 11.57
C LYS A 224 -21.89 2.51 11.87
N LYS A 225 -22.43 2.55 13.11
CA LYS A 225 -23.41 3.57 13.55
C LYS A 225 -22.82 4.99 13.61
N THR A 226 -21.50 5.11 13.73
CA THR A 226 -20.79 6.39 13.73
C THR A 226 -20.75 7.00 12.33
N ASN A 227 -20.81 6.18 11.28
CA ASN A 227 -20.77 6.67 9.90
C ASN A 227 -21.98 7.56 9.57
N GLU A 228 -23.14 7.32 10.18
CA GLU A 228 -24.36 8.12 10.03
C GLU A 228 -24.19 9.56 10.53
N LYS A 229 -23.25 9.80 11.45
CA LYS A 229 -22.98 11.13 12.02
C LYS A 229 -21.93 11.92 11.24
N LEU A 230 -21.20 11.26 10.34
CA LEU A 230 -20.14 11.91 9.58
C LEU A 230 -20.73 12.77 8.46
N LYS A 231 -20.16 13.96 8.27
CA LYS A 231 -20.57 14.93 7.25
C LYS A 231 -19.76 14.84 5.96
N VAL A 232 -18.98 13.77 5.78
CA VAL A 232 -18.18 13.53 4.56
C VAL A 232 -19.05 13.00 3.42
N ASP A 233 -18.60 13.16 2.17
CA ASP A 233 -19.38 12.72 1.00
C ASP A 233 -19.23 11.22 0.74
N LEU A 234 -18.08 10.63 1.08
CA LEU A 234 -17.80 9.21 0.90
C LEU A 234 -17.00 8.64 2.08
N VAL A 235 -17.26 7.37 2.40
CA VAL A 235 -16.50 6.61 3.38
C VAL A 235 -15.99 5.34 2.71
N SER A 236 -14.67 5.13 2.66
CA SER A 236 -14.08 3.96 2.01
C SER A 236 -12.73 3.55 2.60
N GLN A 237 -12.46 2.25 2.62
CA GLN A 237 -11.15 1.68 2.94
C GLN A 237 -10.35 1.30 1.69
N ASN A 238 -10.98 1.41 0.51
CA ASN A 238 -10.37 1.06 -0.75
C ASN A 238 -10.22 2.30 -1.62
N ILE A 239 -8.98 2.79 -1.72
CA ILE A 239 -8.62 3.94 -2.54
C ILE A 239 -8.99 3.73 -4.01
N GLU A 240 -8.85 2.52 -4.55
CA GLU A 240 -9.22 2.26 -5.94
C GLU A 240 -10.72 2.46 -6.15
N GLN A 241 -11.53 1.99 -5.22
CA GLN A 241 -12.97 2.19 -5.26
C GLN A 241 -13.33 3.69 -5.24
N VAL A 242 -12.63 4.49 -4.42
CA VAL A 242 -12.81 5.95 -4.40
C VAL A 242 -12.49 6.57 -5.77
N LEU A 243 -11.38 6.17 -6.40
CA LEU A 243 -11.00 6.68 -7.73
C LEU A 243 -12.04 6.32 -8.80
N ILE A 244 -12.61 5.11 -8.72
CA ILE A 244 -13.67 4.64 -9.62
C ILE A 244 -14.97 5.42 -9.39
N GLU A 245 -15.44 5.53 -8.15
CA GLU A 245 -16.69 6.21 -7.80
C GLU A 245 -16.67 7.70 -8.16
N LEU A 246 -15.50 8.34 -8.04
CA LEU A 246 -15.30 9.73 -8.44
C LEU A 246 -14.94 9.91 -9.92
N ASN A 247 -14.91 8.83 -10.71
CA ASN A 247 -14.58 8.82 -12.14
C ASN A 247 -13.24 9.53 -12.46
N LEU A 248 -12.23 9.30 -11.62
CA LEU A 248 -10.92 9.95 -11.74
C LEU A 248 -9.97 9.16 -12.64
N LYS A 249 -9.07 9.86 -13.32
CA LYS A 249 -8.04 9.23 -14.17
C LYS A 249 -6.93 8.62 -13.30
N TYR A 250 -6.76 7.31 -13.40
CA TYR A 250 -5.71 6.57 -12.70
C TYR A 250 -5.14 5.42 -13.54
N ASN A 251 -3.96 4.90 -13.15
CA ASN A 251 -3.33 3.78 -13.81
C ASN A 251 -3.89 2.45 -13.28
N LYS A 252 -4.62 1.72 -14.13
CA LYS A 252 -5.28 0.45 -13.78
C LYS A 252 -4.32 -0.74 -13.74
N ASN A 253 -3.12 -0.63 -14.32
CA ASN A 253 -2.15 -1.74 -14.36
C ASN A 253 -1.46 -2.00 -13.01
N SER A 254 -1.79 -1.26 -11.96
CA SER A 254 -1.06 -1.28 -10.70
C SER A 254 -1.33 -2.49 -9.80
N LEU A 255 -2.33 -3.33 -10.10
CA LEU A 255 -2.82 -4.36 -9.18
C LEU A 255 -3.21 -5.69 -9.87
N LYS A 256 -2.43 -6.16 -10.85
CA LYS A 256 -2.46 -7.61 -11.18
C LYS A 256 -1.68 -8.37 -10.11
N ILE A 257 -2.28 -8.53 -8.94
CA ILE A 257 -1.80 -9.48 -7.93
C ILE A 257 -2.31 -10.85 -8.39
N ILE A 258 -1.37 -11.77 -8.62
CA ILE A 258 -1.62 -13.21 -8.87
C ILE A 258 -2.14 -13.85 -7.58
#